data_AF-A0A7V8X1Y1-F1
#
_entry.id   AF-A0A7V8X1Y1-F1
#
_cell.length_a   1.000
_cell.length_b   1.000
_cell.length_c   1.000
_cell.angle_alpha   90.00
_cell.angle_beta   90.00
_cell.angle_gamma   90.00
#
_symmetry.space_group_name_H-M   'P 1'
#
loop_
_entity.id
_entity.type
_entity.pdbx_description
1 polymer ?
#
loop_
_entity_poly.entity_id
_entity_poly.type
_entity_poly.pdbx_seq_one_letter_code
_entity_poly.pdbx_strand_id
1 'polypeptide(L)'
;MAAALSRRRGEFDAWSGLVGARDDLLVDLDRPRSPTGLEQYAACPFRFFLSSVLRIGGSHDPTEVDLISALDEGSLVHEVLERFILAAGPKPPHEPWSPEDREAMLALVDEVTSRYRSEGRTGRELLWGVRVKQLRHQLLRVLDTDERLRAERGVTPAAVELSFGLDDRAPVTLQLDDGRTVAFKGTADRVDVSPDGRRLVVYDYKSGKHEPFLGVQYDGEGGGDLTARGTKLQLPIYALAAQRRWPDAEEVEARYWFVGSRSNGRTLGGPFDDAAERRFRDVVGTVVDGIEGGRFPANPGREQYRSGAWTHDNCGWCDFDRVCPTTRGETWVQLRRSPALADYVALAEEQHAAEPDG
;
A
#
# COMPACT_ATOMS: atom_id res chain seq x y z
N MET A 1 -20.47 28.00 20.03
CA MET A 1 -19.26 28.62 20.66
C MET A 1 -18.35 27.60 21.34
N ALA A 2 -18.85 26.66 22.16
CA ALA A 2 -18.01 25.70 22.88
C ALA A 2 -17.09 24.84 21.98
N ALA A 3 -17.61 24.27 20.89
CA ALA A 3 -16.83 23.47 19.95
C ALA A 3 -15.67 24.26 19.28
N ALA A 4 -15.91 25.51 18.89
CA ALA A 4 -14.89 26.36 18.28
C ALA A 4 -13.80 26.77 19.29
N LEU A 5 -14.17 26.98 20.55
CA LEU A 5 -13.22 27.29 21.64
C LEU A 5 -12.38 26.07 22.03
N SER A 6 -12.96 24.88 22.08
CA SER A 6 -12.21 23.63 22.30
C SER A 6 -11.18 23.40 21.19
N ARG A 7 -11.60 23.47 19.92
CA ARG A 7 -10.68 23.34 18.77
C ARG A 7 -9.54 24.35 18.78
N ARG A 8 -9.82 25.61 19.17
CA ARG A 8 -8.78 26.64 19.35
C ARG A 8 -7.82 26.36 20.50
N ARG A 9 -8.29 25.74 21.58
CA ARG A 9 -7.45 25.32 22.71
C ARG A 9 -6.66 24.06 22.44
N GLY A 10 -7.09 23.28 21.43
CA GLY A 10 -6.41 22.05 21.04
C GLY A 10 -6.54 20.94 22.07
N GLU A 11 -7.60 20.96 22.87
CA GLU A 11 -7.95 19.86 23.77
C GLU A 11 -8.40 18.66 22.94
N PHE A 12 -7.96 17.45 23.31
CA PHE A 12 -8.42 16.22 22.68
C PHE A 12 -9.76 15.78 23.29
N ASP A 13 -10.85 16.03 22.57
CA ASP A 13 -12.23 15.83 23.01
C ASP A 13 -13.15 15.46 21.81
N ALA A 14 -14.46 15.43 22.05
CA ALA A 14 -15.46 15.09 21.03
C ALA A 14 -15.45 16.01 19.78
N TRP A 15 -14.89 17.21 19.88
CA TRP A 15 -14.81 18.16 18.77
C TRP A 15 -13.51 18.09 17.98
N SER A 16 -12.52 17.38 18.51
CA SER A 16 -11.18 17.19 17.93
C SER A 16 -10.81 15.72 17.69
N GLY A 17 -11.76 14.79 17.88
CA GLY A 17 -11.68 13.42 17.38
C GLY A 17 -11.91 12.31 18.40
N LEU A 18 -12.24 12.63 19.67
CA LEU A 18 -12.49 11.60 20.69
C LEU A 18 -13.99 11.25 20.75
N VAL A 19 -14.37 10.10 20.17
CA VAL A 19 -15.74 9.58 20.26
C VAL A 19 -15.92 8.55 21.39
N GLY A 20 -14.82 8.12 22.01
CA GLY A 20 -14.79 7.11 23.06
C GLY A 20 -14.98 5.68 22.52
N ALA A 21 -14.75 4.69 23.39
CA ALA A 21 -14.94 3.30 23.03
C ALA A 21 -16.41 2.99 22.73
N ARG A 22 -16.66 2.34 21.59
CA ARG A 22 -18.01 1.92 21.19
C ARG A 22 -18.01 0.50 20.64
N ASP A 23 -19.04 -0.26 21.00
CA ASP A 23 -19.17 -1.67 20.61
C ASP A 23 -19.20 -1.87 19.07
N ASP A 24 -19.73 -0.90 18.32
CA ASP A 24 -19.76 -0.95 16.85
C ASP A 24 -18.37 -0.80 16.20
N LEU A 25 -17.41 -0.19 16.90
CA LEU A 25 -16.02 -0.11 16.46
C LEU A 25 -15.24 -1.40 16.78
N LEU A 26 -15.64 -2.11 17.84
CA LEU A 26 -15.07 -3.41 18.25
C LEU A 26 -15.46 -4.53 17.27
N VAL A 27 -16.76 -4.62 16.92
CA VAL A 27 -17.32 -5.68 16.05
C VAL A 27 -16.78 -5.64 14.61
N ASP A 28 -16.28 -4.48 14.17
CA ASP A 28 -15.75 -4.33 12.81
C ASP A 28 -14.37 -4.99 12.64
N LEU A 29 -13.63 -5.26 13.73
CA LEU A 29 -12.30 -5.90 13.70
C LEU A 29 -12.33 -7.41 13.56
N ASP A 30 -13.46 -8.06 13.88
CA ASP A 30 -13.66 -9.51 13.72
C ASP A 30 -13.81 -9.94 12.25
N ARG A 31 -13.90 -8.98 11.31
CA ARG A 31 -14.06 -9.26 9.88
C ARG A 31 -12.74 -9.09 9.13
N PRO A 32 -12.40 -9.97 8.18
CA PRO A 32 -11.21 -9.81 7.36
C PRO A 32 -11.18 -8.45 6.63
N ARG A 33 -10.13 -7.66 6.87
CA ARG A 33 -9.97 -6.31 6.30
C ARG A 33 -8.93 -6.29 5.18
N SER A 34 -9.14 -5.39 4.22
CA SER A 34 -8.05 -5.00 3.34
C SER A 34 -7.07 -4.07 4.09
N PRO A 35 -5.78 -4.04 3.69
CA PRO A 35 -4.76 -3.20 4.33
C PRO A 35 -5.14 -1.70 4.37
N THR A 36 -5.82 -1.23 3.33
CA THR A 36 -6.07 0.20 3.05
C THR A 36 -6.76 0.94 4.18
N GLY A 37 -7.70 0.31 4.89
CA GLY A 37 -8.39 0.97 6.01
C GLY A 37 -7.45 1.30 7.16
N LEU A 38 -6.60 0.37 7.55
CA LEU A 38 -5.63 0.56 8.63
C LEU A 38 -4.52 1.55 8.21
N GLU A 39 -4.06 1.47 6.96
CA GLU A 39 -3.12 2.43 6.39
C GLU A 39 -3.67 3.86 6.43
N GLN A 40 -4.96 4.01 6.15
CA GLN A 40 -5.65 5.29 6.19
C GLN A 40 -5.71 5.85 7.63
N TYR A 41 -5.96 4.99 8.63
CA TYR A 41 -5.91 5.39 10.03
C TYR A 41 -4.51 5.84 10.43
N ALA A 42 -3.47 5.06 10.10
CA ALA A 42 -2.09 5.41 10.40
C ALA A 42 -1.70 6.78 9.81
N ALA A 43 -2.08 7.04 8.55
CA ALA A 43 -1.86 8.34 7.92
C ALA A 43 -2.66 9.47 8.60
N CYS A 44 -3.98 9.32 8.73
CA CYS A 44 -4.84 10.31 9.37
C CYS A 44 -6.11 9.64 9.95
N PRO A 45 -6.21 9.48 11.29
CA PRO A 45 -7.34 8.85 11.96
C PRO A 45 -8.69 9.51 11.64
N PHE A 46 -8.72 10.84 11.51
CA PHE A 46 -9.94 11.55 11.11
C PHE A 46 -10.40 11.18 9.70
N ARG A 47 -9.46 10.96 8.76
CA ARG A 47 -9.80 10.50 7.41
C ARG A 47 -10.46 9.13 7.47
N PHE A 48 -9.88 8.20 8.24
CA PHE A 48 -10.45 6.87 8.46
C PHE A 48 -11.85 6.94 9.08
N PHE A 49 -12.05 7.81 10.07
CA PHE A 49 -13.36 8.02 10.68
C PHE A 49 -14.42 8.43 9.66
N LEU A 50 -14.10 9.39 8.77
CA LEU A 50 -15.05 9.83 7.74
C LEU A 50 -15.35 8.73 6.70
N SER A 51 -14.34 8.01 6.21
CA SER A 51 -14.52 7.03 5.13
C SER A 51 -15.01 5.66 5.61
N SER A 52 -14.54 5.19 6.76
CA SER A 52 -14.71 3.79 7.19
C SER A 52 -15.78 3.66 8.25
N VAL A 53 -15.79 4.59 9.22
CA VAL A 53 -16.78 4.61 10.30
C VAL A 53 -18.08 5.27 9.82
N LEU A 54 -18.00 6.50 9.30
CA LEU A 54 -19.17 7.24 8.81
C LEU A 54 -19.57 6.89 7.39
N ARG A 55 -18.71 6.18 6.64
CA ARG A 55 -18.96 5.74 5.25
C ARG A 55 -19.35 6.88 4.31
N ILE A 56 -18.74 8.05 4.51
CA ILE A 56 -18.93 9.20 3.64
C ILE A 56 -18.13 8.95 2.36
N GLY A 57 -18.83 8.82 1.24
CA GLY A 57 -18.19 8.71 -0.07
C GLY A 57 -17.58 10.05 -0.52
N GLY A 58 -16.37 10.00 -1.08
CA GLY A 58 -15.81 11.13 -1.80
C GLY A 58 -16.67 11.45 -3.03
N SER A 59 -16.87 12.74 -3.33
CA SER A 59 -17.50 13.14 -4.58
C SER A 59 -16.49 12.93 -5.72
N HIS A 60 -16.64 11.84 -6.48
CA HIS A 60 -15.96 11.71 -7.76
C HIS A 60 -16.67 12.60 -8.77
N ASP A 61 -15.97 13.63 -9.27
CA ASP A 61 -16.42 14.36 -10.44
C ASP A 61 -16.15 13.48 -11.68
N PRO A 62 -17.17 12.98 -12.39
CA PRO A 62 -16.99 12.08 -13.54
C PRO A 62 -16.57 12.83 -14.81
N THR A 63 -16.38 14.16 -14.77
CA THR A 63 -16.19 14.95 -15.99
C THR A 63 -14.76 14.86 -16.54
N GLU A 64 -14.70 14.31 -17.76
CA GLU A 64 -13.59 14.26 -18.73
C GLU A 64 -12.26 13.67 -18.24
N VAL A 65 -12.20 12.34 -18.13
CA VAL A 65 -10.90 11.65 -18.14
C VAL A 65 -10.44 11.52 -19.60
N ASP A 66 -9.68 12.51 -20.07
CA ASP A 66 -9.05 12.49 -21.40
C ASP A 66 -8.08 11.32 -21.57
N LEU A 67 -7.68 10.66 -20.47
CA LEU A 67 -6.74 9.56 -20.37
C LEU A 67 -7.37 8.37 -19.63
N ILE A 68 -6.72 7.20 -19.70
CA ILE A 68 -6.99 6.09 -18.78
C ILE A 68 -6.77 6.55 -17.32
N SER A 69 -7.62 6.11 -16.41
CA SER A 69 -7.43 6.40 -14.98
C SER A 69 -6.20 5.66 -14.44
N ALA A 70 -5.56 6.19 -13.39
CA ALA A 70 -4.42 5.52 -12.78
C ALA A 70 -4.78 4.12 -12.21
N LEU A 71 -6.03 3.96 -11.76
CA LEU A 71 -6.55 2.69 -11.25
C LEU A 71 -6.71 1.67 -12.36
N ASP A 72 -7.33 2.07 -13.48
CA ASP A 72 -7.49 1.21 -14.65
C ASP A 72 -6.14 0.84 -15.26
N GLU A 73 -5.20 1.79 -15.31
CA GLU A 73 -3.86 1.53 -15.81
C GLU A 73 -3.10 0.53 -14.93
N GLY A 74 -3.19 0.67 -13.60
CA GLY A 74 -2.62 -0.30 -12.67
C GLY A 74 -3.21 -1.71 -12.87
N SER A 75 -4.54 -1.78 -12.94
CA SER A 75 -5.27 -3.04 -13.13
C SER A 75 -4.90 -3.73 -14.45
N LEU A 76 -4.77 -2.96 -15.53
CA LEU A 76 -4.33 -3.47 -16.84
C LEU A 76 -2.93 -4.07 -16.76
N VAL A 77 -1.99 -3.37 -16.12
CA VAL A 77 -0.60 -3.84 -15.98
C VAL A 77 -0.53 -5.12 -15.17
N HIS A 78 -1.26 -5.20 -14.05
CA HIS A 78 -1.35 -6.40 -13.22
C HIS A 78 -1.87 -7.59 -14.01
N GLU A 79 -3.00 -7.42 -14.69
CA GLU A 79 -3.63 -8.49 -15.47
C GLU A 79 -2.73 -9.03 -16.57
N VAL A 80 -2.04 -8.15 -17.31
CA VAL A 80 -1.12 -8.60 -18.37
C VAL A 80 0.03 -9.40 -17.78
N LEU A 81 0.63 -8.94 -16.68
CA LEU A 81 1.76 -9.64 -16.05
C LEU A 81 1.34 -10.99 -15.48
N GLU A 82 0.21 -11.06 -14.80
CA GLU A 82 -0.35 -12.29 -14.26
C GLU A 82 -0.60 -13.32 -15.38
N ARG A 83 -1.40 -12.93 -16.38
CA ARG A 83 -1.74 -13.80 -17.51
C ARG A 83 -0.50 -14.27 -18.26
N PHE A 84 0.50 -13.40 -18.39
CA PHE A 84 1.76 -13.75 -19.03
C PHE A 84 2.51 -14.85 -18.28
N ILE A 85 2.71 -14.70 -16.96
CA ILE A 85 3.41 -15.70 -16.15
C ILE A 85 2.67 -17.04 -16.16
N LEU A 86 1.34 -17.03 -16.09
CA LEU A 86 0.52 -18.24 -16.17
C LEU A 86 0.62 -18.94 -17.53
N ALA A 87 0.65 -18.18 -18.63
CA ALA A 87 0.65 -18.72 -19.98
C ALA A 87 2.04 -19.18 -20.45
N ALA A 88 3.08 -18.38 -20.22
CA ALA A 88 4.45 -18.70 -20.62
C ALA A 88 5.10 -19.75 -19.70
N GLY A 89 4.59 -19.89 -18.48
CA GLY A 89 5.16 -20.74 -17.45
C GLY A 89 6.37 -20.10 -16.76
N PRO A 90 6.71 -20.57 -15.56
CA PRO A 90 7.77 -19.97 -14.76
C PRO A 90 9.16 -20.33 -15.32
N LYS A 91 10.05 -19.34 -15.31
CA LYS A 91 11.44 -19.49 -15.77
C LYS A 91 12.39 -19.66 -14.58
N PRO A 92 13.25 -20.70 -14.56
CA PRO A 92 14.33 -20.90 -13.57
C PRO A 92 15.22 -19.66 -13.42
N PRO A 93 15.96 -19.48 -12.30
CA PRO A 93 16.64 -18.23 -11.98
C PRO A 93 17.53 -17.64 -13.08
N HIS A 94 18.19 -18.48 -13.86
CA HIS A 94 19.13 -18.08 -14.91
C HIS A 94 18.60 -18.32 -16.34
N GLU A 95 17.33 -18.70 -16.49
CA GLU A 95 16.71 -18.85 -17.81
C GLU A 95 16.16 -17.50 -18.31
N PRO A 96 16.59 -17.02 -19.49
CA PRO A 96 16.09 -15.79 -20.07
C PRO A 96 14.70 -15.95 -20.67
N TRP A 97 13.99 -14.83 -20.85
CA TRP A 97 12.75 -14.80 -21.64
C TRP A 97 13.07 -14.84 -23.14
N SER A 98 12.53 -15.83 -23.85
CA SER A 98 12.82 -16.05 -25.26
C SER A 98 12.17 -14.98 -26.17
N PRO A 99 12.56 -14.89 -27.46
CA PRO A 99 11.84 -14.07 -28.43
C PRO A 99 10.35 -14.42 -28.52
N GLU A 100 9.99 -15.70 -28.46
CA GLU A 100 8.61 -16.19 -28.48
C GLU A 100 7.84 -15.73 -27.23
N ASP A 101 8.48 -15.78 -26.05
CA ASP A 101 7.89 -15.27 -24.80
C ASP A 101 7.61 -13.76 -24.92
N ARG A 102 8.54 -12.99 -25.51
CA ARG A 102 8.38 -11.55 -25.73
C ARG A 102 7.25 -11.24 -26.72
N GLU A 103 7.09 -12.04 -27.76
CA GLU A 103 5.96 -11.93 -28.68
C GLU A 103 4.63 -12.25 -28.00
N ALA A 104 4.59 -13.30 -27.16
CA ALA A 104 3.42 -13.66 -26.37
C ALA A 104 3.00 -12.54 -25.39
N MET A 105 3.96 -11.89 -24.72
CA MET A 105 3.72 -10.70 -23.90
C MET A 105 3.05 -9.59 -24.71
N LEU A 106 3.58 -9.28 -25.90
CA LEU A 106 3.02 -8.23 -26.75
C LEU A 106 1.62 -8.56 -27.26
N ALA A 107 1.35 -9.83 -27.57
CA ALA A 107 0.01 -10.29 -27.95
C ALA A 107 -1.00 -10.12 -26.80
N LEU A 108 -0.61 -10.45 -25.57
CA LEU A 108 -1.44 -10.21 -24.38
C LEU A 108 -1.70 -8.73 -24.15
N VAL A 109 -0.70 -7.86 -24.34
CA VAL A 109 -0.88 -6.40 -24.29
C VAL A 109 -1.94 -5.96 -25.29
N ASP A 110 -1.86 -6.42 -26.54
CA ASP A 110 -2.81 -6.02 -27.58
C ASP A 110 -4.23 -6.51 -27.28
N GLU A 111 -4.37 -7.72 -26.73
CA GLU A 111 -5.66 -8.27 -26.31
C GLU A 111 -6.29 -7.46 -25.18
N VAL A 112 -5.57 -7.27 -24.07
CA VAL A 112 -6.09 -6.58 -22.88
C VAL A 112 -6.37 -5.11 -23.19
N THR A 113 -5.47 -4.43 -23.92
CA THR A 113 -5.69 -3.02 -24.31
C THR A 113 -6.88 -2.85 -25.24
N SER A 114 -7.13 -3.81 -26.13
CA SER A 114 -8.33 -3.83 -26.98
C SER A 114 -9.61 -4.01 -26.15
N ARG A 115 -9.59 -4.87 -25.14
CA ARG A 115 -10.72 -5.05 -24.23
C ARG A 115 -11.02 -3.78 -23.43
N TYR A 116 -10.03 -3.17 -22.78
CA TYR A 116 -10.20 -1.92 -22.04
C TYR A 116 -10.74 -0.78 -22.91
N ARG A 117 -10.33 -0.74 -24.18
CA ARG A 117 -10.88 0.19 -25.18
C ARG A 117 -12.36 -0.07 -25.44
N SER A 118 -12.76 -1.33 -25.64
CA SER A 118 -14.15 -1.70 -25.88
C SER A 118 -15.06 -1.41 -24.67
N GLU A 119 -14.50 -1.43 -23.46
CA GLU A 119 -15.17 -1.08 -22.20
C GLU A 119 -15.25 0.44 -21.97
N GLY A 120 -14.64 1.27 -22.81
CA GLY A 120 -14.65 2.73 -22.68
C GLY A 120 -13.75 3.29 -21.58
N ARG A 121 -12.74 2.53 -21.12
CA ARG A 121 -11.89 2.87 -19.96
C ARG A 121 -10.61 3.64 -20.32
N THR A 122 -10.43 4.04 -21.58
CA THR A 122 -9.12 4.44 -22.13
C THR A 122 -8.93 5.94 -22.36
N GLY A 123 -9.99 6.74 -22.26
CA GLY A 123 -9.97 8.16 -22.63
C GLY A 123 -9.92 8.39 -24.15
N ARG A 124 -9.29 9.48 -24.61
CA ARG A 124 -9.25 9.87 -26.02
C ARG A 124 -8.39 8.94 -26.87
N GLU A 125 -8.92 8.54 -28.03
CA GLU A 125 -8.29 7.58 -28.95
C GLU A 125 -6.83 7.88 -29.30
N LEU A 126 -6.53 9.13 -29.68
CA LEU A 126 -5.16 9.52 -30.06
C LEU A 126 -4.16 9.37 -28.90
N LEU A 127 -4.59 9.72 -27.68
CA LEU A 127 -3.76 9.62 -26.49
C LEU A 127 -3.60 8.16 -26.07
N TRP A 128 -4.67 7.36 -26.23
CA TRP A 128 -4.64 5.93 -25.97
C TRP A 128 -3.65 5.19 -26.87
N GLY A 129 -3.65 5.46 -28.18
CA GLY A 129 -2.69 4.84 -29.11
C GLY A 129 -1.22 5.11 -28.75
N VAL A 130 -0.91 6.30 -28.23
CA VAL A 130 0.43 6.63 -27.71
C VAL A 130 0.72 5.83 -26.43
N ARG A 131 -0.25 5.74 -25.50
CA ARG A 131 -0.09 4.99 -24.25
C ARG A 131 0.12 3.49 -24.50
N VAL A 132 -0.60 2.88 -25.44
CA VAL A 132 -0.41 1.45 -25.83
C VAL A 132 1.02 1.20 -26.30
N LYS A 133 1.58 2.07 -27.15
CA LYS A 133 2.99 1.96 -27.57
C LYS A 133 3.95 2.05 -26.39
N GLN A 134 3.66 2.91 -25.41
CA GLN A 134 4.47 3.01 -24.20
C GLN A 134 4.34 1.77 -23.30
N LEU A 135 3.13 1.21 -23.15
CA LEU A 135 2.86 -0.01 -22.39
C LEU A 135 3.62 -1.21 -22.96
N ARG A 136 3.64 -1.37 -24.29
CA ARG A 136 4.42 -2.42 -24.97
C ARG A 136 5.90 -2.36 -24.59
N HIS A 137 6.54 -1.19 -24.72
CA HIS A 137 7.95 -1.03 -24.33
C HIS A 137 8.16 -1.20 -22.82
N GLN A 138 7.22 -0.72 -22.00
CA GLN A 138 7.28 -0.83 -20.55
C GLN A 138 7.28 -2.30 -20.12
N LEU A 139 6.35 -3.10 -20.62
CA LEU A 139 6.20 -4.51 -20.23
C LEU A 139 7.31 -5.41 -20.77
N LEU A 140 7.89 -5.10 -21.94
CA LEU A 140 9.11 -5.76 -22.39
C LEU A 140 10.29 -5.50 -21.44
N ARG A 141 10.45 -4.27 -20.92
CA ARG A 141 11.47 -3.97 -19.90
C ARG A 141 11.23 -4.67 -18.57
N VAL A 142 9.96 -4.99 -18.26
CA VAL A 142 9.64 -5.80 -17.08
C VAL A 142 10.25 -7.19 -17.23
N LEU A 143 10.24 -7.80 -18.42
CA LEU A 143 10.89 -9.09 -18.66
C LEU A 143 12.41 -9.04 -18.44
N ASP A 144 13.07 -7.98 -18.91
CA ASP A 144 14.51 -7.80 -18.68
C ASP A 144 14.82 -7.65 -17.18
N THR A 145 13.97 -6.92 -16.47
CA THR A 145 14.10 -6.73 -15.01
C THR A 145 13.81 -8.03 -14.26
N ASP A 146 12.80 -8.78 -14.68
CA ASP A 146 12.40 -10.05 -14.12
C ASP A 146 13.54 -11.06 -14.15
N GLU A 147 14.17 -11.22 -15.32
CA GLU A 147 15.34 -12.09 -15.51
C GLU A 147 16.46 -11.74 -14.53
N ARG A 148 16.79 -10.45 -14.41
CA ARG A 148 17.79 -9.97 -13.46
C ARG A 148 17.39 -10.29 -12.01
N LEU A 149 16.15 -9.99 -11.61
CA LEU A 149 15.69 -10.21 -10.22
C LEU A 149 15.66 -11.69 -9.85
N ARG A 150 15.20 -12.56 -10.77
CA ARG A 150 15.21 -14.01 -10.59
C ARG A 150 16.64 -14.53 -10.39
N ALA A 151 17.58 -14.10 -11.24
CA ALA A 151 18.98 -14.49 -11.14
C ALA A 151 19.63 -13.98 -9.84
N GLU A 152 19.41 -12.72 -9.46
CA GLU A 152 19.97 -12.10 -8.25
C GLU A 152 19.44 -12.74 -6.96
N ARG A 153 18.19 -13.21 -6.95
CA ARG A 153 17.55 -13.79 -5.76
C ARG A 153 17.55 -15.32 -5.74
N GLY A 154 17.90 -15.97 -6.84
CA GLY A 154 17.88 -17.43 -6.94
C GLY A 154 16.47 -18.03 -6.84
N VAL A 155 15.46 -17.31 -7.35
CA VAL A 155 14.04 -17.69 -7.21
C VAL A 155 13.33 -17.79 -8.55
N THR A 156 12.17 -18.44 -8.54
CA THR A 156 11.32 -18.66 -9.71
C THR A 156 9.85 -18.41 -9.33
N PRO A 157 9.04 -17.78 -10.19
CA PRO A 157 7.61 -17.59 -9.91
C PRO A 157 6.93 -18.91 -9.60
N ALA A 158 6.21 -18.95 -8.47
CA ALA A 158 5.48 -20.13 -8.01
C ALA A 158 3.98 -19.87 -7.86
N ALA A 159 3.61 -18.63 -7.56
CA ALA A 159 2.21 -18.19 -7.58
C ALA A 159 2.10 -16.76 -8.06
N VAL A 160 0.99 -16.49 -8.75
CA VAL A 160 0.50 -15.14 -9.02
C VAL A 160 -0.93 -15.04 -8.49
N GLU A 161 -1.37 -13.84 -8.16
CA GLU A 161 -2.68 -13.59 -7.54
C GLU A 161 -2.95 -14.52 -6.34
N LEU A 162 -2.01 -14.58 -5.38
CA LEU A 162 -2.18 -15.40 -4.17
C LEU A 162 -3.25 -14.78 -3.26
N SER A 163 -4.50 -15.22 -3.43
CA SER A 163 -5.66 -14.74 -2.68
C SER A 163 -5.79 -15.39 -1.30
N PHE A 164 -6.16 -14.60 -0.30
CA PHE A 164 -6.46 -15.00 1.08
C PHE A 164 -7.64 -14.19 1.64
N GLY A 165 -8.49 -14.81 2.46
CA GLY A 165 -9.68 -14.15 3.02
C GLY A 165 -10.74 -13.72 1.99
N LEU A 166 -10.67 -14.24 0.76
CA LEU A 166 -11.56 -14.02 -0.38
C LEU A 166 -12.05 -15.38 -0.89
N ASP A 167 -13.22 -15.43 -1.52
CA ASP A 167 -13.77 -16.65 -2.17
C ASP A 167 -13.69 -17.90 -1.29
N ASP A 168 -14.20 -17.80 -0.06
CA ASP A 168 -14.19 -18.84 0.99
C ASP A 168 -12.79 -19.29 1.48
N ARG A 169 -11.70 -18.66 1.00
CA ARG A 169 -10.36 -18.93 1.51
C ARG A 169 -10.19 -18.35 2.90
N ALA A 170 -9.43 -19.07 3.74
CA ALA A 170 -9.13 -18.60 5.08
C ALA A 170 -8.36 -17.26 5.04
N PRO A 171 -8.68 -16.30 5.93
CA PRO A 171 -7.94 -15.05 6.04
C PRO A 171 -6.56 -15.27 6.66
N VAL A 172 -5.63 -14.37 6.38
CA VAL A 172 -4.36 -14.30 7.12
C VAL A 172 -4.63 -13.61 8.44
N THR A 173 -4.09 -14.15 9.54
CA THR A 173 -4.34 -13.62 10.88
C THR A 173 -3.04 -13.19 11.53
N LEU A 174 -3.06 -12.03 12.19
CA LEU A 174 -2.00 -11.55 13.05
C LEU A 174 -2.50 -11.57 14.50
N GLN A 175 -1.81 -12.28 15.37
CA GLN A 175 -2.04 -12.18 16.81
C GLN A 175 -1.35 -10.92 17.34
N LEU A 176 -2.00 -10.20 18.25
CA LEU A 176 -1.44 -9.06 18.98
C LEU A 176 -0.98 -9.51 20.37
N ASP A 177 -0.12 -8.71 21.02
CA ASP A 177 0.50 -9.09 22.29
C ASP A 177 -0.49 -9.20 23.47
N ASP A 178 -1.64 -8.55 23.35
CA ASP A 178 -2.73 -8.61 24.34
C ASP A 178 -3.76 -9.72 24.05
N GLY A 179 -3.46 -10.60 23.08
CA GLY A 179 -4.29 -11.74 22.72
C GLY A 179 -5.40 -11.45 21.72
N ARG A 180 -5.60 -10.18 21.28
CA ARG A 180 -6.48 -9.88 20.15
C ARG A 180 -5.93 -10.49 18.86
N THR A 181 -6.81 -10.75 17.90
CA THR A 181 -6.41 -11.27 16.58
C THR A 181 -7.03 -10.39 15.49
N VAL A 182 -6.21 -9.96 14.55
CA VAL A 182 -6.65 -9.18 13.38
C VAL A 182 -6.60 -10.07 12.15
N ALA A 183 -7.72 -10.12 11.41
CA ALA A 183 -7.83 -10.89 10.17
C ALA A 183 -7.70 -9.98 8.94
N PHE A 184 -6.94 -10.44 7.95
CA PHE A 184 -6.69 -9.75 6.69
C PHE A 184 -7.22 -10.56 5.50
N LYS A 185 -7.68 -9.83 4.50
CA LYS A 185 -8.01 -10.35 3.17
C LYS A 185 -7.34 -9.54 2.08
N GLY A 186 -7.08 -10.19 0.96
CA GLY A 186 -6.47 -9.56 -0.20
C GLY A 186 -5.86 -10.58 -1.12
N THR A 187 -5.04 -10.07 -2.03
CA THR A 187 -4.33 -10.85 -3.03
C THR A 187 -2.93 -10.30 -3.16
N ALA A 188 -1.92 -11.17 -3.04
CA ALA A 188 -0.54 -10.80 -3.34
C ALA A 188 -0.24 -11.08 -4.82
N ASP A 189 0.28 -10.08 -5.54
CA ASP A 189 0.41 -10.15 -7.00
C ASP A 189 1.29 -11.31 -7.47
N ARG A 190 2.43 -11.54 -6.80
CA ARG A 190 3.36 -12.61 -7.17
C ARG A 190 4.21 -13.09 -6.00
N VAL A 191 4.44 -14.40 -5.93
CA VAL A 191 5.38 -15.04 -5.00
C VAL A 191 6.36 -15.92 -5.78
N ASP A 192 7.64 -15.63 -5.61
CA ASP A 192 8.74 -16.39 -6.18
C ASP A 192 9.41 -17.22 -5.10
N VAL A 193 9.84 -18.43 -5.45
CA VAL A 193 10.36 -19.43 -4.52
C VAL A 193 11.70 -19.97 -5.02
N SER A 194 12.65 -20.21 -4.11
CA SER A 194 13.91 -20.87 -4.43
C SER A 194 13.70 -22.36 -4.77
N PRO A 195 14.60 -23.00 -5.52
CA PRO A 195 14.48 -24.42 -5.87
C PRO A 195 14.33 -25.38 -4.67
N ASP A 196 14.87 -25.03 -3.51
CA ASP A 196 14.78 -25.80 -2.27
C ASP A 196 13.54 -25.46 -1.41
N GLY A 197 12.74 -24.49 -1.83
CA GLY A 197 11.55 -24.03 -1.11
C GLY A 197 11.82 -23.17 0.13
N ARG A 198 13.08 -22.86 0.45
CA ARG A 198 13.46 -22.21 1.71
C ARG A 198 13.42 -20.68 1.65
N ARG A 199 13.48 -20.08 0.46
CA ARG A 199 13.46 -18.63 0.27
C ARG A 199 12.23 -18.21 -0.54
N LEU A 200 11.51 -17.22 -0.03
CA LEU A 200 10.36 -16.59 -0.69
C LEU A 200 10.68 -15.12 -1.00
N VAL A 201 10.27 -14.67 -2.18
CA VAL A 201 10.22 -13.24 -2.51
C VAL A 201 8.83 -12.89 -3.01
N VAL A 202 8.13 -12.08 -2.22
CA VAL A 202 6.80 -11.56 -2.53
C VAL A 202 6.95 -10.22 -3.25
N TYR A 203 6.28 -10.08 -4.39
CA TYR A 203 6.23 -8.85 -5.17
C TYR A 203 4.80 -8.29 -5.22
N ASP A 204 4.67 -6.98 -4.99
CA ASP A 204 3.49 -6.18 -5.32
C ASP A 204 3.89 -5.18 -6.42
N TYR A 205 3.25 -5.26 -7.58
CA TYR A 205 3.55 -4.45 -8.74
C TYR A 205 2.98 -3.05 -8.59
N LYS A 206 3.81 -2.02 -8.81
CA LYS A 206 3.36 -0.62 -8.82
C LYS A 206 3.64 0.03 -10.18
N SER A 207 2.61 0.53 -10.84
CA SER A 207 2.73 1.30 -12.10
C SER A 207 3.05 2.79 -11.87
N GLY A 208 2.78 3.29 -10.65
CA GLY A 208 2.95 4.68 -10.27
C GLY A 208 4.37 5.07 -9.80
N LYS A 209 4.42 6.23 -9.15
CA LYS A 209 5.63 6.81 -8.54
C LYS A 209 6.11 6.01 -7.33
N HIS A 210 7.42 5.99 -7.10
CA HIS A 210 8.04 5.25 -6.00
C HIS A 210 8.31 6.11 -4.76
N GLU A 211 8.33 7.43 -4.94
CA GLU A 211 8.59 8.43 -3.89
C GLU A 211 7.66 8.23 -2.66
N PRO A 212 6.35 7.94 -2.81
CA PRO A 212 5.47 7.67 -1.66
C PRO A 212 5.75 6.35 -0.91
N PHE A 213 6.68 5.53 -1.39
CA PHE A 213 7.02 4.22 -0.84
C PHE A 213 8.45 4.18 -0.29
N LEU A 214 9.19 5.30 -0.32
CA LEU A 214 10.56 5.35 0.22
C LEU A 214 10.63 5.00 1.71
N GLY A 215 9.54 5.19 2.45
CA GLY A 215 9.45 4.81 3.86
C GLY A 215 9.57 3.29 4.13
N VAL A 216 9.44 2.42 3.12
CA VAL A 216 9.65 0.97 3.27
C VAL A 216 11.03 0.49 2.81
N GLN A 217 11.92 1.40 2.44
CA GLN A 217 13.25 1.04 1.97
C GLN A 217 14.11 0.51 3.13
N TYR A 218 14.82 -0.59 2.88
CA TYR A 218 15.89 -1.08 3.75
C TYR A 218 17.21 -0.61 3.16
N ASP A 219 17.95 0.24 3.87
CA ASP A 219 19.17 0.87 3.39
C ASP A 219 20.44 0.26 4.00
N GLY A 220 20.44 -1.05 4.32
CA GLY A 220 21.63 -1.83 4.69
C GLY A 220 22.35 -1.44 6.00
N GLU A 221 22.25 -0.20 6.46
CA GLU A 221 22.99 0.34 7.61
C GLU A 221 22.08 1.00 8.66
N GLY A 222 20.82 1.36 8.33
CA GLY A 222 19.88 2.02 9.24
C GLY A 222 18.72 1.16 9.80
N GLY A 223 18.65 -0.11 9.41
CA GLY A 223 17.41 -0.90 9.56
C GLY A 223 16.34 -0.44 8.56
N GLY A 224 15.19 -1.10 8.52
CA GLY A 224 14.08 -0.71 7.64
C GLY A 224 12.72 -0.98 8.29
N ASP A 225 11.69 -0.32 7.81
CA ASP A 225 10.32 -0.48 8.29
C ASP A 225 9.40 -0.87 7.13
N LEU A 226 9.09 -2.17 6.98
CA LEU A 226 8.16 -2.63 5.94
C LEU A 226 6.77 -2.02 6.04
N THR A 227 6.42 -1.43 7.19
CA THR A 227 5.12 -0.82 7.43
C THR A 227 5.04 0.64 7.01
N ALA A 228 6.19 1.31 6.81
CA ALA A 228 6.32 2.77 6.74
C ALA A 228 5.45 3.48 7.79
N ARG A 229 5.65 3.15 9.06
CA ARG A 229 4.87 3.66 10.20
C ARG A 229 3.36 3.39 10.07
N GLY A 230 3.03 2.23 9.53
CA GLY A 230 1.65 1.80 9.26
C GLY A 230 1.01 2.35 8.00
N THR A 231 1.66 3.23 7.24
CA THR A 231 1.09 3.77 5.98
C THR A 231 1.23 2.82 4.78
N LYS A 232 1.91 1.68 4.95
CA LYS A 232 2.12 0.61 3.98
C LYS A 232 2.05 -0.76 4.66
N LEU A 233 0.90 -1.41 4.67
CA LEU A 233 0.71 -2.72 5.34
C LEU A 233 0.65 -3.89 4.35
N GLN A 234 0.58 -3.62 3.04
CA GLN A 234 0.49 -4.67 2.02
C GLN A 234 1.66 -5.68 2.11
N LEU A 235 2.91 -5.21 2.12
CA LEU A 235 4.08 -6.09 2.11
C LEU A 235 4.14 -7.08 3.29
N PRO A 236 4.03 -6.65 4.56
CA PRO A 236 4.05 -7.60 5.68
C PRO A 236 2.84 -8.55 5.67
N ILE A 237 1.65 -8.09 5.26
CA ILE A 237 0.46 -8.95 5.14
C ILE A 237 0.69 -10.03 4.06
N TYR A 238 1.28 -9.67 2.93
CA TYR A 238 1.55 -10.60 1.84
C TYR A 238 2.69 -11.56 2.17
N ALA A 239 3.68 -11.13 2.95
CA ALA A 239 4.72 -12.00 3.49
C ALA A 239 4.11 -13.11 4.38
N LEU A 240 3.22 -12.74 5.31
CA LEU A 240 2.48 -13.71 6.14
C LEU A 240 1.62 -14.66 5.30
N ALA A 241 0.97 -14.14 4.25
CA ALA A 241 0.20 -14.97 3.32
C ALA A 241 1.08 -16.01 2.62
N ALA A 242 2.26 -15.60 2.17
CA ALA A 242 3.24 -16.48 1.54
C ALA A 242 3.78 -17.52 2.54
N GLN A 243 4.19 -17.13 3.75
CA GLN A 243 4.65 -18.06 4.79
C GLN A 243 3.60 -19.13 5.12
N ARG A 244 2.32 -18.76 5.17
CA ARG A 244 1.26 -19.75 5.39
C ARG A 244 1.18 -20.78 4.27
N ARG A 245 1.45 -20.39 3.03
CA ARG A 245 1.41 -21.28 1.86
C ARG A 245 2.68 -22.12 1.71
N TRP A 246 3.82 -21.62 2.20
CA TRP A 246 5.13 -22.26 2.24
C TRP A 246 5.70 -22.23 3.67
N PRO A 247 5.22 -23.12 4.57
CA PRO A 247 5.57 -23.08 6.00
C PRO A 247 7.02 -23.47 6.30
N ASP A 248 7.70 -24.13 5.36
CA ASP A 248 9.10 -24.54 5.49
C ASP A 248 10.09 -23.44 5.06
N ALA A 249 9.59 -22.27 4.65
CA ALA A 249 10.44 -21.15 4.26
C ALA A 249 11.16 -20.56 5.48
N GLU A 250 12.48 -20.42 5.35
CA GLU A 250 13.37 -19.85 6.37
C GLU A 250 13.65 -18.36 6.10
N GLU A 251 13.64 -17.95 4.83
CA GLU A 251 13.91 -16.58 4.40
C GLU A 251 12.72 -16.03 3.61
N VAL A 252 12.17 -14.89 4.05
CA VAL A 252 11.06 -14.23 3.36
C VAL A 252 11.40 -12.78 3.11
N GLU A 253 11.20 -12.33 1.88
CA GLU A 253 11.33 -10.93 1.50
C GLU A 253 10.03 -10.46 0.87
N ALA A 254 9.63 -9.21 1.13
CA ALA A 254 8.49 -8.59 0.49
C ALA A 254 8.89 -7.25 -0.11
N ARG A 255 8.54 -7.02 -1.38
CA ARG A 255 8.96 -5.84 -2.14
C ARG A 255 7.87 -5.29 -3.02
N TYR A 256 7.76 -3.97 -3.04
CA TYR A 256 7.14 -3.27 -4.15
C TYR A 256 8.07 -3.33 -5.36
N TRP A 257 7.56 -3.76 -6.50
CA TRP A 257 8.26 -3.73 -7.76
C TRP A 257 7.63 -2.69 -8.68
N PHE A 258 8.34 -1.59 -8.89
CA PHE A 258 7.88 -0.51 -9.72
C PHE A 258 8.10 -0.86 -11.20
N VAL A 259 7.01 -1.16 -11.89
CA VAL A 259 6.97 -1.55 -13.31
C VAL A 259 6.56 -0.40 -14.23
N GLY A 260 6.37 0.80 -13.69
CA GLY A 260 6.06 2.01 -14.44
C GLY A 260 7.15 2.41 -15.45
N SER A 261 6.77 3.22 -16.44
CA SER A 261 7.70 3.60 -17.51
C SER A 261 8.97 4.34 -17.05
N ARG A 262 8.92 5.00 -15.88
CA ARG A 262 9.99 5.84 -15.32
C ARG A 262 10.70 5.23 -14.09
N SER A 263 10.35 4.02 -13.69
CA SER A 263 10.86 3.42 -12.45
C SER A 263 12.13 2.59 -12.63
N ASN A 264 12.52 2.28 -13.87
CA ASN A 264 13.69 1.46 -14.22
C ASN A 264 13.76 0.13 -13.46
N GLY A 265 12.60 -0.49 -13.16
CA GLY A 265 12.56 -1.78 -12.46
C GLY A 265 13.01 -1.71 -11.00
N ARG A 266 12.99 -0.53 -10.38
CA ARG A 266 13.30 -0.34 -8.95
C ARG A 266 12.40 -1.22 -8.09
N THR A 267 13.00 -1.81 -7.06
CA THR A 267 12.27 -2.49 -5.98
C THR A 267 12.50 -1.76 -4.66
N LEU A 268 11.47 -1.70 -3.81
CA LEU A 268 11.53 -1.15 -2.45
C LEU A 268 10.90 -2.15 -1.49
N GLY A 269 11.48 -2.31 -0.31
CA GLY A 269 11.10 -3.34 0.66
C GLY A 269 12.34 -4.07 1.18
N GLY A 270 12.14 -5.24 1.76
CA GLY A 270 13.20 -5.92 2.51
C GLY A 270 12.78 -7.27 3.08
N PRO A 271 13.61 -7.84 3.97
CA PRO A 271 13.28 -9.07 4.69
C PRO A 271 12.06 -8.88 5.59
N PHE A 272 11.28 -9.94 5.73
CA PHE A 272 10.23 -10.09 6.73
C PHE A 272 10.68 -11.13 7.75
N ASP A 273 11.57 -10.69 8.65
CA ASP A 273 12.11 -11.47 9.77
C ASP A 273 11.34 -11.20 11.07
N ASP A 274 11.77 -11.80 12.19
CA ASP A 274 11.13 -11.61 13.49
C ASP A 274 11.06 -10.13 13.92
N ALA A 275 12.02 -9.29 13.52
CA ALA A 275 12.01 -7.88 13.87
C ALA A 275 10.97 -7.12 13.05
N ALA A 276 10.88 -7.41 11.74
CA ALA A 276 9.84 -6.87 10.88
C ALA A 276 8.43 -7.34 11.29
N GLU A 277 8.26 -8.60 11.71
CA GLU A 277 6.99 -9.10 12.21
C GLU A 277 6.58 -8.42 13.52
N ARG A 278 7.51 -8.28 14.49
CA ARG A 278 7.26 -7.53 15.73
C ARG A 278 6.86 -6.09 15.42
N ARG A 279 7.60 -5.40 14.55
CA ARG A 279 7.27 -4.04 14.13
C ARG A 279 5.87 -3.98 13.50
N PHE A 280 5.53 -4.93 12.63
CA PHE A 280 4.20 -5.01 12.04
C PHE A 280 3.11 -5.19 13.11
N ARG A 281 3.34 -6.05 14.10
CA ARG A 281 2.45 -6.27 15.24
C ARG A 281 2.24 -5.00 16.08
N ASP A 282 3.31 -4.31 16.45
CA ASP A 282 3.25 -3.07 17.23
C ASP A 282 2.44 -1.97 16.51
N VAL A 283 2.68 -1.84 15.21
CA VAL A 283 2.00 -0.87 14.34
C VAL A 283 0.51 -1.19 14.25
N VAL A 284 0.16 -2.45 13.99
CA VAL A 284 -1.25 -2.87 13.92
C VAL A 284 -1.92 -2.71 15.28
N GLY A 285 -1.25 -3.08 16.38
CA GLY A 285 -1.75 -2.89 17.75
C GLY A 285 -2.09 -1.42 18.03
N THR A 286 -1.15 -0.51 17.74
CA THR A 286 -1.36 0.95 17.91
C THR A 286 -2.55 1.47 17.11
N VAL A 287 -2.68 1.01 15.85
CA VAL A 287 -3.81 1.40 14.99
C VAL A 287 -5.14 0.87 15.57
N VAL A 288 -5.17 -0.40 15.97
CA VAL A 288 -6.36 -1.04 16.53
C VAL A 288 -6.77 -0.38 17.86
N ASP A 289 -5.84 -0.13 18.78
CA ASP A 289 -6.09 0.58 20.04
C ASP A 289 -6.67 1.97 19.84
N GLY A 290 -6.17 2.65 18.83
CA GLY A 290 -6.67 3.94 18.41
C GLY A 290 -8.12 3.89 17.93
N ILE A 291 -8.44 2.92 17.06
CA ILE A 291 -9.79 2.70 16.53
C ILE A 291 -10.76 2.30 17.65
N GLU A 292 -10.42 1.29 18.44
CA GLU A 292 -11.27 0.77 19.52
C GLU A 292 -11.46 1.80 20.64
N GLY A 293 -10.44 2.61 20.93
CA GLY A 293 -10.53 3.73 21.86
C GLY A 293 -11.33 4.92 21.32
N GLY A 294 -11.80 4.87 20.07
CA GLY A 294 -12.54 5.95 19.42
C GLY A 294 -11.70 7.22 19.26
N ARG A 295 -10.42 7.09 18.91
CA ARG A 295 -9.47 8.19 18.78
C ARG A 295 -9.25 8.54 17.31
N PHE A 296 -9.83 9.63 16.86
CA PHE A 296 -9.81 10.03 15.46
C PHE A 296 -9.31 11.47 15.25
N PRO A 297 -8.10 11.83 15.77
CA PRO A 297 -7.57 13.17 15.55
C PRO A 297 -7.32 13.45 14.06
N ALA A 298 -7.50 14.71 13.66
CA ALA A 298 -7.08 15.17 12.35
C ALA A 298 -5.56 15.39 12.35
N ASN A 299 -4.81 14.49 11.72
CA ASN A 299 -3.38 14.64 11.48
C ASN A 299 -3.12 15.06 10.02
N PRO A 300 -2.82 16.34 9.76
CA PRO A 300 -2.57 16.81 8.40
C PRO A 300 -1.20 16.36 7.86
N GLY A 301 -0.26 15.94 8.70
CA GLY A 301 1.14 15.70 8.31
C GLY A 301 1.95 16.99 8.17
N ARG A 302 3.17 16.90 7.60
CA ARG A 302 4.03 18.09 7.45
C ARG A 302 3.42 19.05 6.45
N GLU A 303 3.65 20.34 6.67
CA GLU A 303 3.28 21.38 5.71
C GLU A 303 4.23 21.33 4.52
N GLN A 304 3.67 21.42 3.31
CA GLN A 304 4.40 21.33 2.06
C GLN A 304 3.81 22.28 1.01
N TYR A 305 4.66 22.80 0.14
CA TYR A 305 4.23 23.61 -1.00
C TYR A 305 4.09 22.74 -2.25
N ARG A 306 2.88 22.62 -2.78
CA ARG A 306 2.57 21.74 -3.91
C ARG A 306 1.62 22.43 -4.89
N SER A 307 1.91 22.31 -6.19
CA SER A 307 1.04 22.81 -7.26
C SER A 307 0.64 24.29 -7.11
N GLY A 308 1.52 25.13 -6.56
CA GLY A 308 1.27 26.56 -6.38
C GLY A 308 0.47 26.93 -5.12
N ALA A 309 0.22 25.99 -4.21
CA ALA A 309 -0.48 26.23 -2.96
C ALA A 309 0.18 25.53 -1.77
N TRP A 310 0.04 26.10 -0.58
CA TRP A 310 0.38 25.44 0.67
C TRP A 310 -0.66 24.35 0.99
N THR A 311 -0.18 23.16 1.32
CA THR A 311 -0.98 22.02 1.73
C THR A 311 -0.22 21.19 2.77
N HIS A 312 -0.74 20.03 3.14
CA HIS A 312 -0.04 19.10 4.01
C HIS A 312 0.05 17.70 3.38
N ASP A 313 1.00 16.89 3.84
CA ASP A 313 1.27 15.53 3.35
C ASP A 313 0.01 14.67 3.22
N ASN A 314 -0.83 14.67 4.26
CA ASN A 314 -2.05 13.86 4.29
C ASN A 314 -3.27 14.56 3.68
N CYS A 315 -3.18 15.85 3.36
CA CYS A 315 -4.31 16.65 2.89
C CYS A 315 -4.37 16.78 1.36
N GLY A 316 -3.22 16.84 0.68
CA GLY A 316 -3.17 17.16 -0.76
C GLY A 316 -3.91 16.19 -1.70
N TRP A 317 -4.22 14.97 -1.23
CA TRP A 317 -4.97 13.94 -1.95
C TRP A 317 -6.16 13.41 -1.15
N CYS A 318 -6.63 14.19 -0.16
CA CYS A 318 -7.71 13.78 0.72
C CYS A 318 -9.05 14.21 0.13
N ASP A 319 -9.95 13.25 -0.10
CA ASP A 319 -11.33 13.52 -0.58
C ASP A 319 -12.13 14.40 0.39
N PHE A 320 -11.69 14.46 1.65
CA PHE A 320 -12.31 15.22 2.73
C PHE A 320 -11.60 16.55 3.00
N ASP A 321 -10.65 16.97 2.15
CA ASP A 321 -9.89 18.21 2.35
C ASP A 321 -10.80 19.44 2.54
N ARG A 322 -11.89 19.51 1.77
CA ARG A 322 -12.89 20.60 1.82
C ARG A 322 -13.75 20.61 3.09
N VAL A 323 -13.93 19.46 3.75
CA VAL A 323 -14.74 19.35 4.99
C VAL A 323 -13.89 19.41 6.26
N CYS A 324 -12.58 19.17 6.12
CA CYS A 324 -11.65 19.21 7.23
C CYS A 324 -11.39 20.67 7.69
N PRO A 325 -11.26 20.97 9.00
CA PRO A 325 -11.05 22.33 9.48
C PRO A 325 -9.85 23.02 8.82
N THR A 326 -9.98 24.29 8.40
CA THR A 326 -8.85 25.04 7.81
C THR A 326 -7.70 25.25 8.81
N THR A 327 -7.99 25.24 10.11
CA THR A 327 -7.01 25.35 11.21
C THR A 327 -6.39 24.02 11.63
N ARG A 328 -6.51 22.95 10.81
CA ARG A 328 -6.03 21.60 11.14
C ARG A 328 -4.56 21.53 11.53
N GLY A 329 -3.68 22.30 10.86
CA GLY A 329 -2.26 22.39 11.20
C GLY A 329 -2.03 22.95 12.60
N GLU A 330 -2.64 24.10 12.90
CA GLU A 330 -2.59 24.74 14.22
C GLU A 330 -3.16 23.83 15.32
N THR A 331 -4.26 23.14 15.01
CA THR A 331 -4.92 22.22 15.95
C THR A 331 -4.02 21.01 16.24
N TRP A 332 -3.36 20.47 15.22
CA TRP A 332 -2.45 19.32 15.37
C TRP A 332 -1.27 19.62 16.30
N VAL A 333 -0.71 20.84 16.25
CA VAL A 333 0.40 21.26 17.14
C VAL A 333 0.08 21.05 18.61
N GLN A 334 -1.18 21.24 19.00
CA GLN A 334 -1.67 21.02 20.36
C GLN A 334 -2.07 19.56 20.59
N LEU A 335 -2.85 18.98 19.68
CA LEU A 335 -3.36 17.60 19.82
C LEU A 335 -2.23 16.59 20.00
N ARG A 336 -1.14 16.72 19.26
CA ARG A 336 0.00 15.79 19.36
C ARG A 336 0.70 15.77 20.72
N ARG A 337 0.40 16.73 21.61
CA ARG A 337 0.90 16.77 23.00
C ARG A 337 -0.03 16.07 23.99
N SER A 338 -1.21 15.65 23.54
CA SER A 338 -2.17 14.93 24.38
C SER A 338 -1.60 13.57 24.77
N PRO A 339 -1.55 13.22 26.08
CA PRO A 339 -1.14 11.88 26.50
C PRO A 339 -1.99 10.77 25.90
N ALA A 340 -3.27 11.07 25.61
CA ALA A 340 -4.17 10.13 24.96
C ALA A 340 -3.81 9.83 23.49
N LEU A 341 -2.89 10.57 22.89
CA LEU A 341 -2.43 10.36 21.52
C LEU A 341 -0.96 9.94 21.46
N ALA A 342 -0.31 9.67 22.60
CA ALA A 342 1.12 9.42 22.68
C ALA A 342 1.58 8.30 21.73
N ASP A 343 0.90 7.15 21.74
CA ASP A 343 1.28 6.00 20.91
C ASP A 343 1.07 6.29 19.42
N TYR A 344 -0.04 6.93 19.06
CA TYR A 344 -0.29 7.35 17.68
C TYR A 344 0.74 8.38 17.19
N VAL A 345 1.13 9.33 18.03
CA VAL A 345 2.14 10.35 17.70
C VAL A 345 3.52 9.71 17.57
N ALA A 346 3.87 8.79 18.46
CA ALA A 346 5.10 8.02 18.38
C ALA A 346 5.16 7.26 17.05
N LEU A 347 4.07 6.59 16.66
CA LEU A 347 3.95 5.94 15.35
C LEU A 347 4.08 6.93 14.20
N ALA A 348 3.30 8.01 14.19
CA ALA A 348 3.20 8.91 13.03
C ALA A 348 4.45 9.79 12.82
N GLU A 349 5.08 10.23 13.91
CA GLU A 349 6.21 11.18 13.92
C GLU A 349 7.57 10.52 14.16
N GLU A 350 7.66 9.19 14.27
CA GLU A 350 8.91 8.46 14.48
C GLU A 350 9.99 8.95 13.51
N GLN A 351 11.01 9.61 14.06
CA GLN A 351 12.14 10.12 13.30
C GLN A 351 13.04 8.94 12.95
N HIS A 352 13.29 8.69 11.66
CA HIS A 352 14.55 8.03 11.31
C HIS A 352 15.67 8.95 11.79
N ALA A 353 16.54 8.42 12.66
CA ALA A 353 17.76 9.08 13.02
C ALA A 353 18.56 9.43 11.75
N ALA A 354 19.11 10.65 11.73
CA ALA A 354 20.10 11.20 10.79
C ALA A 354 19.60 11.73 9.42
N GLU A 355 19.24 13.01 9.39
CA GLU A 355 19.98 13.93 8.52
C GLU A 355 20.93 14.73 9.42
N PRO A 356 22.26 14.72 9.21
CA PRO A 356 23.12 15.69 9.87
C PRO A 356 22.80 17.07 9.27
N ASP A 357 22.43 18.01 10.13
CA ASP A 357 22.51 19.44 9.82
C ASP A 357 23.95 19.75 9.40
N GLY A 358 24.14 20.22 8.16
CA GLY A 358 25.45 20.64 7.63
C GLY A 358 25.48 20.85 6.14
#